data_AF-A0A1M6GBT7-F1
#
_entry.id   AF-A0A1M6GBT7-F1
#
_cell.length_a   1.000
_cell.length_b   1.000
_cell.length_c   1.000
_cell.angle_alpha   90.00
_cell.angle_beta   90.00
_cell.angle_gamma   90.00
#
_symmetry.space_group_name_H-M   'P 1'
#
loop_
_entity.id
_entity.type
_entity.pdbx_description
1 polymer ?
#
loop_
_entity_poly.entity_id
_entity_poly.type
_entity_poly.pdbx_seq_one_letter_code
_entity_poly.pdbx_strand_id
1 'polypeptide(L)' 'MERHNLLNEFPEFTTKIHDLKTTDNHFRKLFDEYHEVEHEIHKYNSGAEVTTDEHLHELKAKLLFLKDEIFIMLKN' A
#
# COMPACT_ATOMS: atom_id res chain seq x y z
N MET A 1 9.24 10.92 7.52
CA MET A 1 8.09 10.79 8.42
C MET A 1 6.85 10.88 7.54
N GLU A 2 6.47 9.77 6.92
CA GLU A 2 5.37 9.78 5.94
C GLU A 2 4.29 8.80 6.39
N ARG A 3 3.07 9.25 6.18
CA ARG A 3 1.87 8.87 6.90
C ARG A 3 1.53 7.43 6.57
N HIS A 4 1.47 6.58 7.59
CA HIS A 4 0.98 5.22 7.43
C HIS A 4 -0.52 5.26 7.09
N ASN A 5 -0.88 5.50 5.82
CA ASN A 5 -2.27 5.49 5.35
C ASN A 5 -2.96 4.20 5.78
N LEU A 6 -2.27 3.06 5.70
CA LEU A 6 -2.83 1.78 6.10
C LEU A 6 -3.04 1.66 7.62
N LEU A 7 -2.14 2.16 8.47
CA LEU A 7 -2.36 2.19 9.93
C LEU A 7 -3.48 3.18 10.30
N ASN A 8 -3.67 4.24 9.50
CA ASN A 8 -4.68 5.27 9.71
C ASN A 8 -6.06 4.86 9.15
N GLU A 9 -6.10 4.09 8.08
CA GLU A 9 -7.30 3.45 7.52
C GLU A 9 -7.77 2.30 8.42
N PHE A 10 -6.83 1.61 9.08
CA PHE A 10 -7.08 0.44 9.92
C PHE A 10 -6.51 0.61 11.34
N PRO A 11 -7.05 1.54 12.14
CA PRO A 11 -6.58 1.78 13.50
C PRO A 11 -6.84 0.59 14.45
N GLU A 12 -7.78 -0.29 14.12
CA GLU A 12 -8.04 -1.52 14.89
C GLU A 12 -6.99 -2.60 14.62
N PHE A 13 -6.38 -2.59 13.43
CA PHE A 13 -5.38 -3.58 13.02
C PHE A 13 -3.94 -3.09 13.22
N THR A 14 -3.73 -1.89 13.75
CA THR A 14 -2.39 -1.27 13.92
C THR A 14 -1.41 -2.19 14.63
N THR A 15 -1.84 -2.83 15.72
CA THR A 15 -1.03 -3.78 16.49
C THR A 15 -0.68 -5.01 15.65
N LYS A 16 -1.64 -5.53 14.89
CA LYS A 16 -1.47 -6.72 14.04
C LYS A 16 -0.56 -6.43 12.84
N ILE A 17 -0.69 -5.26 12.24
CA ILE A 17 0.19 -4.74 11.18
C ILE A 17 1.62 -4.63 11.70
N HIS A 18 1.82 -4.07 12.90
CA HIS A 18 3.15 -3.96 13.51
C HIS A 18 3.78 -5.33 13.80
N ASP A 19 2.98 -6.26 14.31
CA ASP A 19 3.42 -7.63 14.55
C ASP A 19 3.82 -8.30 13.23
N LEU A 20 2.89 -8.38 12.26
CA LEU A 20 3.12 -8.97 10.94
C LEU A 20 4.29 -8.32 10.19
N LYS A 21 4.48 -7.01 10.30
CA LYS A 21 5.64 -6.34 9.68
C LYS A 21 6.99 -6.83 10.24
N THR A 22 7.00 -7.31 11.47
CA THR A 22 8.20 -7.78 12.17
C THR A 22 8.33 -9.30 12.10
N THR A 23 7.22 -10.03 12.17
CA THR A 23 7.17 -11.50 12.19
C THR A 23 7.07 -12.09 10.78
N ASP A 24 6.43 -11.38 9.85
CA ASP A 24 6.13 -11.84 8.50
C ASP A 24 6.82 -11.00 7.42
N ASN A 25 7.81 -11.61 6.76
CA ASN A 25 8.56 -10.95 5.69
C ASN A 25 7.70 -10.72 4.43
N HIS A 26 6.64 -11.50 4.22
CA HIS A 26 5.75 -11.33 3.08
C HIS A 26 4.89 -10.08 3.27
N PHE A 27 4.30 -9.92 4.45
CA PHE A 27 3.57 -8.71 4.83
C PHE A 27 4.45 -7.47 4.70
N ARG A 28 5.70 -7.55 5.15
CA ARG A 28 6.65 -6.43 5.04
C ARG A 28 6.89 -6.01 3.59
N LYS A 29 7.02 -6.95 2.65
CA LYS A 29 7.19 -6.65 1.21
C LYS A 29 5.93 -6.04 0.61
N LEU A 30 4.76 -6.64 0.88
CA LEU A 30 3.46 -6.12 0.42
C LEU A 30 3.22 -4.69 0.89
N PHE A 31 3.58 -4.40 2.15
CA PHE A 31 3.44 -3.06 2.72
C PHE A 31 4.36 -2.04 2.04
N ASP A 32 5.61 -2.44 1.72
CA ASP A 32 6.58 -1.60 1.04
C ASP A 32 6.12 -1.29 -0.40
N GLU A 33 5.69 -2.32 -1.14
CA GLU A 33 5.10 -2.19 -2.48
C GLU A 33 3.84 -1.32 -2.48
N TYR A 34 2.95 -1.51 -1.51
CA TYR A 34 1.74 -0.69 -1.38
C TYR A 34 2.09 0.79 -1.23
N HIS A 35 3.06 1.09 -0.37
CA HIS A 35 3.50 2.46 -0.13
C HIS A 35 4.19 3.06 -1.36
N GLU A 36 5.01 2.27 -2.06
CA GLU A 36 5.65 2.71 -3.29
C GLU A 36 4.63 3.05 -4.38
N VAL A 37 3.68 2.15 -4.65
CA VAL A 37 2.62 2.34 -5.66
C VAL A 37 1.71 3.53 -5.30
N GLU A 38 1.31 3.67 -4.04
CA GLU A 38 0.50 4.82 -3.60
C GLU A 38 1.26 6.14 -3.83
N HIS A 39 2.53 6.17 -3.46
CA HIS A 39 3.38 7.34 -3.61
C HIS A 39 3.64 7.70 -5.09
N GLU A 40 3.83 6.70 -5.95
CA GLU A 40 3.90 6.89 -7.40
C GLU A 40 2.60 7.49 -7.94
N ILE A 41 1.44 6.92 -7.61
CA ILE A 41 0.13 7.47 -8.01
C ILE A 41 0.00 8.91 -7.53
N HIS A 42 0.41 9.23 -6.31
CA HIS A 42 0.33 10.57 -5.75
C HIS A 42 1.26 11.56 -6.46
N LYS A 43 2.47 11.13 -6.86
CA LYS A 43 3.41 11.90 -7.70
C LYS A 43 2.83 12.17 -9.08
N TYR A 44 2.26 11.15 -9.74
CA TYR A 44 1.59 11.30 -11.03
C TYR A 44 0.40 12.26 -10.93
N ASN A 45 -0.41 12.16 -9.87
CA ASN A 45 -1.55 13.07 -9.65
C ASN A 45 -1.12 14.51 -9.33
N SER A 46 0.01 14.71 -8.65
CA SER A 46 0.58 16.05 -8.44
C SER A 46 1.15 16.69 -9.72
N GLY A 47 1.13 15.98 -10.85
CA GLY A 47 1.69 16.47 -12.11
C GLY A 47 3.21 16.53 -12.13
N ALA A 48 3.89 15.84 -11.22
CA ALA A 48 5.35 15.77 -11.17
C ALA A 48 5.93 14.93 -12.32
N GLU A 49 5.17 13.93 -12.80
CA GLU A 49 5.52 13.10 -13.95
C GLU A 49 4.30 12.90 -14.86
N VAL A 50 4.51 12.99 -16.18
CA VAL A 50 3.47 12.71 -17.18
C VAL A 50 3.45 11.20 -17.39
N THR A 51 2.46 10.52 -16.84
CA THR A 51 2.26 9.08 -17.06
C THR A 51 1.14 8.84 -18.05
N THR A 52 1.19 7.71 -18.73
CA THR A 52 0.12 7.27 -19.63
C THR A 52 -1.05 6.73 -18.81
N ASP A 53 -2.29 6.96 -19.27
CA ASP A 53 -3.50 6.43 -18.63
C ASP A 53 -3.41 4.92 -18.35
N GLU A 54 -2.78 4.15 -19.25
CA GLU A 54 -2.54 2.72 -19.07
C GLU A 54 -1.67 2.42 -17.84
N HIS A 55 -0.58 3.17 -17.64
CA HIS A 55 0.32 2.95 -16.51
C HIS A 55 -0.35 3.34 -15.18
N LEU A 56 -1.11 4.44 -15.16
CA LEU A 56 -1.92 4.82 -14.00
C LEU A 56 -2.96 3.75 -13.68
N HIS A 57 -3.56 3.13 -14.70
CA HIS A 57 -4.52 2.04 -14.55
C HIS A 57 -3.86 0.80 -13.93
N GLU A 58 -2.68 0.41 -14.41
CA GLU A 58 -1.92 -0.69 -13.83
C GLU A 58 -1.54 -0.44 -12.36
N LEU A 59 -1.09 0.78 -12.03
CA LEU A 59 -0.76 1.16 -10.66
C LEU A 59 -2.00 1.10 -9.75
N LYS A 60 -3.14 1.61 -10.20
CA LYS A 60 -4.40 1.50 -9.44
C LYS A 60 -4.83 0.05 -9.25
N ALA A 61 -4.68 -0.79 -10.26
CA ALA A 61 -4.98 -2.22 -10.15
C ALA A 61 -4.06 -2.92 -9.14
N LYS A 62 -2.75 -2.61 -9.18
CA LYS A 62 -1.78 -3.10 -8.19
C LYS A 62 -2.10 -2.62 -6.78
N LEU A 63 -2.43 -1.34 -6.61
CA LEU A 63 -2.81 -0.79 -5.30
C LEU A 63 -4.00 -1.54 -4.70
N LEU A 64 -5.02 -1.84 -5.51
CA LEU A 64 -6.19 -2.61 -5.08
C LEU A 64 -5.80 -4.04 -4.69
N PHE A 65 -4.98 -4.70 -5.50
CA PHE A 65 -4.49 -6.06 -5.24
C PHE A 65 -3.68 -6.14 -3.95
N LEU A 66 -2.74 -5.21 -3.75
CA LEU A 66 -1.91 -5.11 -2.54
C LEU A 66 -2.79 -4.84 -1.31
N LYS A 67 -3.80 -3.98 -1.43
CA LYS A 67 -4.76 -3.72 -0.35
C LYS A 67 -5.55 -4.98 0.01
N ASP A 68 -6.00 -5.75 -0.98
CA ASP A 68 -6.74 -7.00 -0.77
C ASP A 68 -5.88 -8.06 -0.06
N GLU A 69 -4.64 -8.29 -0.54
CA GLU A 69 -3.67 -9.20 0.08
C GLU A 69 -3.39 -8.81 1.54
N ILE A 70 -3.12 -7.53 1.79
CA ILE A 70 -2.90 -7.01 3.15
C ILE A 70 -4.15 -7.24 4.01
N PHE A 71 -5.34 -6.93 3.49
CA PHE A 71 -6.59 -7.13 4.22
C PHE A 71 -6.85 -8.60 4.56
N ILE A 72 -6.56 -9.51 3.63
CA ILE A 72 -6.64 -10.96 3.86
C ILE A 72 -5.70 -11.36 5.01
N MET A 73 -4.45 -10.89 5.00
CA MET A 73 -3.49 -11.18 6.09
C MET A 73 -3.92 -10.59 7.44
N LEU A 74 -4.60 -9.43 7.44
CA LEU A 74 -5.11 -8.83 8.67
C LEU A 74 -6.34 -9.53 9.22
N LYS A 75 -7.20 -10.08 8.34
CA LYS A 75 -8.41 -10.80 8.72
C LYS A 75 -8.15 -12.24 9.14
N ASN A 76 -7.09 -12.86 8.61
CA ASN A 76 -6.68 -14.23 8.93
C ASN A 76 -5.98 -14.33 10.29
#